data_AF-A0A937LT79-F1
#
_entry.id   AF-A0A937LT79-F1
#
_cell.length_a   1.000
_cell.length_b   1.000
_cell.length_c   1.000
_cell.angle_alpha   90.00
_cell.angle_beta   90.00
_cell.angle_gamma   90.00
#
_symmetry.space_group_name_H-M   'P 1'
#
loop_
_entity.id
_entity.type
_entity.pdbx_description
1 polymer ?
#
loop_
_entity_poly.entity_id
_entity_poly.type
_entity_poly.pdbx_seq_one_letter_code
_entity_poly.pdbx_strand_id
1 'polypeptide(L)'
;MIRSISAVLISGILKKCPNCGKGNIYSKYLKVNDHCIKCSEELYSYRTDDFGPWLSIIMGGHIIVPLVLWVEQDYALDLWLQALIWIPLTILTVLFLLPISKSICLSILWRLKMKNNQDNQEK
;
A
#
# COMPACT_ATOMS: atom_id res chain seq x y z
N MET A 1 -14.81 5.30 -17.85
CA MET A 1 -14.60 3.86 -18.13
C MET A 1 -13.78 3.29 -16.98
N ILE A 2 -14.35 2.38 -16.18
CA ILE A 2 -13.67 1.81 -15.01
C ILE A 2 -12.58 0.85 -15.49
N ARG A 3 -11.35 1.00 -15.00
CA ARG A 3 -10.26 0.06 -15.31
C ARG A 3 -10.49 -1.30 -14.65
N SER A 4 -9.92 -2.35 -15.24
CA SER A 4 -9.99 -3.71 -14.67
C SER A 4 -9.42 -3.75 -13.25
N ILE A 5 -9.92 -4.68 -12.43
CA ILE A 5 -9.49 -4.85 -11.02
C ILE A 5 -7.96 -4.99 -10.95
N SER A 6 -7.40 -5.85 -11.80
CA SER A 6 -5.96 -6.10 -11.86
C SER A 6 -5.16 -4.83 -12.15
N ALA A 7 -5.62 -4.02 -13.11
CA ALA A 7 -4.95 -2.77 -13.47
C ALA A 7 -4.99 -1.73 -12.34
N VAL A 8 -6.10 -1.69 -11.58
CA VAL A 8 -6.25 -0.82 -10.40
C VAL A 8 -5.29 -1.26 -9.28
N LEU A 9 -5.22 -2.56 -9.00
CA LEU A 9 -4.31 -3.11 -7.98
C LEU A 9 -2.83 -2.85 -8.32
N ILE A 10 -2.44 -3.08 -9.59
CA ILE A 10 -1.07 -2.80 -10.05
C ILE A 10 -0.75 -1.30 -9.93
N SER A 11 -1.73 -0.42 -10.24
CA SER A 11 -1.55 1.02 -10.07
C SER A 11 -1.31 1.37 -8.59
N GLY A 12 -2.04 0.73 -7.67
CA GLY A 12 -1.83 0.87 -6.23
C GLY A 12 -0.43 0.42 -5.79
N ILE A 13 0.03 -0.75 -6.25
CA ILE A 13 1.40 -1.25 -5.94
C ILE A 13 2.47 -0.28 -6.45
N LEU A 14 2.29 0.25 -7.66
CA LEU A 14 3.20 1.21 -8.28
C LEU A 14 3.04 2.65 -7.77
N LYS A 15 2.12 2.89 -6.81
CA LYS A 15 1.81 4.24 -6.26
C LYS A 15 1.34 5.23 -7.36
N LYS A 16 0.66 4.70 -8.37
CA LYS A 16 0.11 5.42 -9.52
C LYS A 16 -1.40 5.59 -9.42
N CYS A 17 -1.90 6.64 -10.06
CA CYS A 17 -3.32 6.98 -10.09
C CYS A 17 -4.16 5.79 -10.58
N PRO A 18 -5.23 5.38 -9.86
CA PRO A 18 -6.06 4.25 -10.25
C PRO A 18 -6.83 4.51 -11.55
N ASN A 19 -7.21 5.76 -11.82
CA ASN A 19 -7.93 6.16 -13.04
C ASN A 19 -7.03 6.13 -14.29
N CYS A 20 -5.93 6.91 -14.32
CA CYS A 20 -5.09 7.02 -15.53
C CYS A 20 -3.86 6.10 -15.56
N GLY A 21 -3.42 5.53 -14.44
CA GLY A 21 -2.22 4.69 -14.34
C GLY A 21 -0.87 5.40 -14.49
N LYS A 22 -0.85 6.71 -14.80
CA LYS A 22 0.38 7.47 -15.12
C LYS A 22 0.81 8.44 -14.03
N GLY A 23 -0.14 9.17 -13.44
CA GLY A 23 0.15 10.16 -12.39
C GLY A 23 0.52 9.53 -11.06
N ASN A 24 1.32 10.21 -10.24
CA ASN A 24 1.68 9.74 -8.90
C ASN A 24 0.56 10.08 -7.89
N ILE A 25 0.28 9.14 -6.98
CA ILE A 25 -0.69 9.36 -5.90
C ILE A 25 -0.15 10.34 -4.85
N TYR A 26 1.13 10.21 -4.50
CA TYR A 26 1.75 11.02 -3.45
C TYR A 26 2.61 12.16 -4.01
N SER A 27 2.62 13.30 -3.30
CA SER A 27 3.59 14.40 -3.50
C SER A 27 4.87 14.19 -2.70
N LYS A 28 4.76 13.57 -1.52
CA LYS A 28 5.87 13.24 -0.63
C LYS A 28 5.79 11.75 -0.27
N TYR A 29 6.34 11.34 0.85
CA TYR A 29 6.34 9.94 1.28
C TYR A 29 4.91 9.38 1.50
N LEU A 30 4.08 10.05 2.32
CA LEU A 30 2.70 9.63 2.63
C LEU A 30 1.64 10.71 2.35
N LYS A 31 2.08 11.88 1.87
CA LYS A 31 1.20 13.01 1.56
C LYS A 31 0.54 12.77 0.20
N VAL A 32 -0.77 12.47 0.23
CA VAL A 32 -1.60 12.26 -0.96
C VAL A 32 -1.78 13.59 -1.69
N ASN A 33 -1.78 13.58 -3.02
CA ASN A 33 -2.14 14.73 -3.84
C ASN A 33 -3.65 14.96 -3.81
N ASP A 34 -4.09 16.22 -3.84
CA ASP A 34 -5.53 16.51 -3.91
C ASP A 34 -6.12 16.01 -5.24
N HIS A 35 -5.39 16.26 -6.32
CA HIS A 35 -5.77 15.86 -7.67
C HIS A 35 -4.62 15.17 -8.41
N CYS A 36 -4.97 14.29 -9.35
CA CYS A 36 -3.99 13.68 -10.24
C CYS A 36 -3.48 14.71 -11.28
N ILE A 37 -2.17 14.91 -11.38
CA ILE A 37 -1.53 15.81 -12.38
C ILE A 37 -1.84 15.46 -13.85
N LYS A 38 -2.23 14.22 -14.15
CA LYS A 38 -2.45 13.77 -15.55
C LYS A 38 -3.92 13.70 -15.98
N CYS A 39 -4.83 13.39 -15.07
CA CYS A 39 -6.26 13.23 -15.39
C CYS A 39 -7.18 14.03 -14.48
N SER A 40 -6.62 14.84 -13.58
CA SER A 40 -7.34 15.71 -12.63
C SER A 40 -8.34 14.98 -11.72
N GLU A 41 -8.18 13.66 -11.56
CA GLU A 41 -8.99 12.86 -10.64
C GLU A 41 -8.75 13.31 -9.20
N GLU A 42 -9.82 13.50 -8.42
CA GLU A 42 -9.74 13.77 -6.99
C GLU A 42 -9.24 12.52 -6.25
N LEU A 43 -8.14 12.65 -5.50
CA LEU A 43 -7.50 11.54 -4.76
C LEU A 43 -7.56 11.74 -3.24
N TYR A 44 -7.77 12.96 -2.75
CA TYR A 44 -7.77 13.26 -1.31
C TYR A 44 -9.02 12.75 -0.57
N SER A 45 -10.16 12.60 -1.25
CA SER A 45 -11.42 12.20 -0.61
C SER A 45 -11.44 10.78 -0.04
N TYR A 46 -10.44 9.95 -0.36
CA TYR A 46 -10.32 8.58 0.12
C TYR A 46 -9.38 8.50 1.32
N ARG A 47 -9.94 8.60 2.54
CA ARG A 47 -9.18 8.38 3.78
C ARG A 47 -8.99 6.89 4.03
N THR A 48 -7.74 6.47 4.17
CA THR A 48 -7.32 5.07 4.34
C THR A 48 -6.49 4.88 5.61
N ASP A 49 -6.81 5.66 6.65
CA ASP A 49 -5.92 5.85 7.80
C ASP A 49 -5.75 4.58 8.65
N ASP A 50 -6.77 3.71 8.74
CA ASP A 50 -6.69 2.48 9.54
C ASP A 50 -6.25 1.25 8.74
N PHE A 51 -6.72 1.10 7.50
CA PHE A 51 -6.48 -0.12 6.71
C PHE A 51 -5.05 -0.17 6.13
N GLY A 52 -4.47 0.97 5.76
CA GLY A 52 -3.12 1.03 5.19
C GLY A 52 -2.06 0.45 6.14
N PRO A 53 -1.98 0.92 7.40
CA PRO A 53 -1.06 0.38 8.39
C PRO A 53 -1.31 -1.10 8.70
N TRP A 54 -2.56 -1.53 8.86
CA TRP A 54 -2.87 -2.94 9.15
C TRP A 54 -2.35 -3.89 8.07
N LEU A 55 -2.56 -3.53 6.80
CA LEU A 55 -2.03 -4.30 5.66
C LEU A 55 -0.49 -4.34 5.67
N SER A 56 0.19 -3.24 6.02
CA SER A 56 1.65 -3.23 6.14
C SER A 56 2.18 -4.13 7.27
N ILE A 57 1.47 -4.23 8.40
CA ILE A 57 1.86 -5.11 9.53
C ILE A 57 1.72 -6.57 9.13
N ILE A 58 0.62 -6.95 8.48
CA ILE A 58 0.42 -8.33 8.02
C ILE A 58 1.48 -8.72 7.00
N MET A 59 1.69 -7.89 5.98
CA MET A 59 2.70 -8.14 4.95
C MET A 59 4.11 -8.20 5.56
N GLY A 60 4.46 -7.23 6.40
CA GLY A 60 5.77 -7.18 7.06
C GLY A 60 6.00 -8.37 7.99
N GLY A 61 5.00 -8.76 8.78
CA GLY A 61 5.07 -9.90 9.68
C GLY A 61 5.29 -11.22 8.94
N HIS A 62 4.59 -11.45 7.83
CA HIS A 62 4.79 -12.65 7.00
C HIS A 62 6.13 -12.68 6.25
N ILE A 63 6.83 -11.56 6.15
CA ILE A 63 8.18 -11.51 5.60
C ILE A 63 9.20 -11.72 6.72
N ILE A 64 9.13 -10.90 7.77
CA ILE A 64 10.14 -10.86 8.83
C ILE A 64 10.08 -12.09 9.73
N VAL A 65 8.89 -12.52 10.17
CA VAL A 65 8.77 -13.61 11.15
C VAL A 65 9.32 -14.94 10.61
N PRO A 66 8.99 -15.40 9.40
CA PRO A 66 9.57 -16.62 8.86
C PRO A 66 11.09 -16.53 8.68
N LEU A 67 11.61 -15.36 8.30
CA LEU A 67 13.04 -15.14 8.16
C LEU A 67 13.77 -15.20 9.50
N VAL A 68 13.20 -14.59 10.55
CA VAL A 68 13.73 -14.68 11.92
C VAL A 68 13.76 -16.13 12.39
N LEU A 69 12.65 -16.86 12.23
CA LEU A 69 12.55 -18.25 12.64
C LEU A 69 13.52 -19.16 11.89
N TRP A 70 13.70 -18.94 10.58
CA TRP A 70 14.66 -19.69 9.78
C TRP A 70 16.10 -19.47 10.25
N VAL A 71 16.48 -18.20 10.49
CA VAL A 71 17.83 -17.87 10.97
C VAL A 71 18.08 -18.40 12.39
N GLU A 72 17.07 -18.34 13.26
CA GLU A 72 17.16 -18.90 14.61
C GLU A 72 17.38 -20.42 14.58
N GLN A 73 16.63 -21.13 13.73
CA GLN A 73 16.71 -22.59 13.65
C GLN A 73 18.05 -23.09 13.10
N ASP A 74 18.63 -22.41 12.11
CA ASP A 74 19.84 -22.89 11.42
C ASP A 74 21.14 -22.36 12.06
N TYR A 75 21.12 -21.17 12.67
CA TYR A 75 22.34 -20.51 13.15
C TYR A 75 22.34 -20.20 14.65
N ALA A 76 21.18 -20.14 15.31
CA ALA A 76 21.04 -19.87 16.75
C ALA A 76 21.94 -18.72 17.24
N LEU A 77 21.92 -17.58 16.53
CA LEU A 77 22.78 -16.44 16.83
C LEU A 77 22.41 -15.81 18.19
N ASP A 78 23.39 -15.18 18.85
CA ASP A 78 23.11 -14.43 20.07
C ASP A 78 22.00 -13.38 19.89
N LEU A 79 21.14 -13.25 20.90
CA LEU A 79 19.98 -12.33 20.88
C LEU A 79 20.33 -10.88 20.57
N TRP A 80 21.49 -10.39 21.01
CA TRP A 80 21.90 -9.01 20.76
C TRP A 80 22.20 -8.77 19.27
N LEU A 81 22.79 -9.76 18.59
CA LEU A 81 23.13 -9.69 17.17
C LEU A 81 21.86 -9.79 16.34
N GLN A 82 20.92 -10.65 16.74
CA GLN A 82 19.58 -10.71 16.15
C GLN A 82 18.84 -9.38 16.28
N ALA A 83 18.83 -8.76 17.46
CA ALA A 83 18.19 -7.47 17.67
C ALA A 83 18.82 -6.40 16.76
N LEU A 84 20.15 -6.36 16.65
CA LEU A 84 20.88 -5.41 15.81
C LEU A 84 20.52 -5.55 14.31
N ILE A 85 20.19 -6.76 13.84
CA ILE A 85 19.84 -7.02 12.44
C ILE A 85 18.35 -6.83 12.19
N TRP A 86 17.49 -7.48 12.99
CA TRP A 86 16.05 -7.55 12.72
C TRP A 86 15.32 -6.25 13.05
N ILE A 87 15.74 -5.49 14.06
CA ILE A 87 15.11 -4.19 14.38
C ILE A 87 15.23 -3.22 13.19
N PRO A 88 16.42 -2.89 12.67
CA PRO A 88 16.52 -1.97 11.53
C PRO A 88 15.88 -2.56 10.27
N LEU A 89 16.02 -3.86 10.02
CA LEU A 89 15.40 -4.50 8.85
C LEU A 89 13.86 -4.42 8.89
N THR A 90 13.27 -4.59 10.07
CA THR A 90 11.81 -4.46 10.26
C THR A 90 11.37 -3.03 10.03
N ILE A 91 12.10 -2.05 10.57
CA ILE A 91 11.80 -0.62 10.36
C ILE A 91 11.84 -0.28 8.86
N LEU A 92 12.88 -0.71 8.15
CA LEU A 92 13.00 -0.49 6.71
C LEU A 92 11.87 -1.16 5.91
N THR A 93 11.52 -2.40 6.26
CA THR A 93 10.42 -3.15 5.63
C THR A 93 9.08 -2.44 5.82
N VAL A 94 8.79 -1.98 7.04
CA VAL A 94 7.56 -1.24 7.35
C VAL A 94 7.53 0.08 6.58
N LEU A 95 8.61 0.86 6.59
CA LEU A 95 8.72 2.10 5.81
C LEU A 95 8.56 1.87 4.29
N PHE A 96 9.02 0.74 3.78
CA PHE A 96 8.82 0.41 2.37
C PHE A 96 7.35 0.03 2.07
N LEU A 97 6.72 -0.74 2.94
CA LEU A 97 5.35 -1.26 2.74
C LEU A 97 4.26 -0.22 2.99
N LEU A 98 4.46 0.71 3.93
CA LEU A 98 3.47 1.75 4.28
C LEU A 98 2.86 2.49 3.06
N PRO A 99 3.66 3.10 2.17
CA PRO A 99 3.11 3.83 1.03
C PRO A 99 2.43 2.91 0.00
N ILE A 100 2.89 1.67 -0.12
CA ILE A 100 2.30 0.67 -1.03
C ILE A 100 0.92 0.26 -0.52
N SER A 101 0.82 -0.15 0.75
CA SER A 101 -0.43 -0.55 1.38
C SER A 101 -1.48 0.55 1.34
N LYS A 102 -1.07 1.79 1.65
CA LYS A 102 -1.95 2.97 1.59
C LYS A 102 -2.46 3.21 0.15
N SER A 103 -1.61 3.06 -0.87
CA SER A 103 -2.00 3.24 -2.28
C SER A 103 -2.92 2.16 -2.81
N ILE A 104 -2.73 0.91 -2.38
CA ILE A 104 -3.62 -0.20 -2.73
C ILE A 104 -5.02 0.07 -2.18
N CYS A 105 -5.13 0.44 -0.90
CA CYS A 105 -6.42 0.76 -0.28
C CYS A 105 -7.13 1.91 -1.01
N LEU A 106 -6.40 3.00 -1.30
CA LEU A 106 -6.92 4.15 -2.05
C LEU A 106 -7.48 3.72 -3.41
N SER A 107 -6.74 2.88 -4.13
CA SER A 107 -7.11 2.40 -5.46
C SER A 107 -8.36 1.51 -5.43
N ILE A 108 -8.50 0.67 -4.40
CA ILE A 108 -9.68 -0.17 -4.17
C ILE A 108 -10.90 0.69 -3.83
N LEU A 109 -10.78 1.63 -2.89
CA LEU A 109 -11.87 2.54 -2.51
C LEU A 109 -12.34 3.39 -3.69
N TRP A 110 -11.41 3.90 -4.50
CA TRP A 110 -11.72 4.59 -5.74
C TRP A 110 -12.58 3.72 -6.67
N ARG A 111 -12.19 2.46 -6.87
CA ARG A 111 -12.93 1.54 -7.75
C ARG A 111 -14.33 1.23 -7.21
N LEU A 112 -14.47 1.04 -5.89
CA LEU A 112 -15.78 0.79 -5.25
C LEU A 112 -16.71 1.99 -5.41
N LYS A 113 -16.21 3.22 -5.20
CA LYS A 113 -16.98 4.45 -5.41
C LYS A 113 -17.45 4.56 -6.86
N MET A 114 -16.56 4.31 -7.82
CA MET A 114 -16.91 4.37 -9.25
C MET A 114 -17.97 3.34 -9.62
N LYS A 115 -17.89 2.11 -9.08
CA LYS A 115 -18.91 1.09 -9.30
C LYS A 115 -20.26 1.51 -8.69
N ASN A 116 -20.29 1.97 -7.44
CA ASN A 116 -21.52 2.41 -6.79
C ASN A 116 -22.19 3.57 -7.54
N ASN A 117 -21.41 4.50 -8.10
CA ASN A 117 -21.94 5.60 -8.91
C ASN A 117 -22.60 5.11 -10.21
N GLN A 118 -22.10 4.03 -10.82
CA GLN A 118 -22.75 3.43 -11.98
C GLN A 118 -24.08 2.78 -11.60
N ASP A 119 -24.08 1.97 -10.53
CA ASP A 119 -25.28 1.26 -10.05
C ASP A 119 -26.41 2.23 -9.66
N ASN A 120 -26.08 3.44 -9.19
CA ASN A 120 -27.06 4.48 -8.84
C ASN A 120 -27.60 5.25 -10.05
N GLN A 121 -26.93 5.24 -11.20
CA GLN A 121 -27.43 5.88 -12.43
C GLN A 121 -28.42 4.99 -13.19
N GLU A 122 -28.41 3.68 -12.93
CA GLU A 122 -29.32 2.70 -13.53
C GLU A 122 -30.65 2.56 -12.80
N LYS A 123 -30.80 3.22 -11.63
CA LYS A 123 -32.04 3.29 -10.84
C LYS A 123 -32.75 4.62 -11.04
#